data_AF-A0A117MCW6-F1
#
_entry.id   AF-A0A117MCW6-F1
#
_cell.length_a   1.000
_cell.length_b   1.000
_cell.length_c   1.000
_cell.angle_alpha   90.00
_cell.angle_beta   90.00
_cell.angle_gamma   90.00
#
_symmetry.space_group_name_H-M   'P 1'
#
loop_
_entity.id
_entity.type
_entity.pdbx_description
1 polymer ?
#
loop_
_entity_poly.entity_id
_entity_poly.type
_entity_poly.pdbx_seq_one_letter_code
_entity_poly.pdbx_strand_id
1 'polypeptide(L)'
;MPEQAPLKIDEEIERLEETVGRLSPVQKMLLGTDGSVTCLLEVVTGSPVELETLVQKVVAADELVSSELEVEPGDEVNYRVVKLKNSVSGETLIHATSFTPLKRLEDRFRTDLMRADIPIGTILKKHRIESRRDLLRVRAFSDAGELKGIFNVFGKEPMLSRDYKIIRHGLPLMSITETFPYNNFQDKRRVVVETPSRIHMTLTDLAGDRGRVDGGVGVTLDDPCIVVEAERGEELTVRGENADRARAAAKAVMDRFDLGGAEITVRHSYKQHVGLGGGTQLAMAVGKALCELYGMPASAREIASAVGRGGTSGIGVAAFDRGGFIVDGGHSFGPGKEKEDYRPSSASVGVAPPPVILQADLPESWCFLLAMPDIPKGAHGKRELDVFGTFCPVPRDEVAELCREILVRMIPAVLEEDLESFGTAVNRVQELGFKKVEVGLQHPLIRSLMEEMRSAGAVGAGLSSFGPTVYAIVDSGTRDIQAAAMEVMRDVGGEVVVTRPRNSGARTRSA
;
A
#
# COMPACT_ATOMS: atom_id res chain seq x y z
N MET A 1 -11.87 10.96 40.62
CA MET A 1 -11.43 10.06 39.55
C MET A 1 -10.15 9.38 40.02
N PRO A 2 -9.95 8.08 39.81
CA PRO A 2 -8.71 7.44 40.21
C PRO A 2 -7.56 8.12 39.47
N GLU A 3 -6.55 8.55 40.22
CA GLU A 3 -5.29 9.09 39.71
C GLU A 3 -4.73 8.07 38.71
N GLN A 4 -4.75 8.38 37.41
CA GLN A 4 -4.09 7.54 36.43
C GLN A 4 -2.61 7.48 36.81
N ALA A 5 -2.08 6.28 37.00
CA ALA A 5 -0.67 6.10 37.31
C ALA A 5 0.17 6.82 36.24
N PRO A 6 1.25 7.52 36.64
CA PRO A 6 2.07 8.28 35.70
C PRO A 6 2.58 7.34 34.59
N LEU A 7 2.44 7.80 33.34
CA LEU A 7 2.87 7.04 32.17
C LEU A 7 4.37 6.74 32.28
N LYS A 8 4.71 5.45 32.30
CA LYS A 8 6.09 4.99 32.22
C LYS A 8 6.54 4.99 30.77
N ILE A 9 7.16 6.10 30.36
CA ILE A 9 7.53 6.33 28.97
C ILE A 9 8.52 5.30 28.43
N ASP A 10 9.38 4.76 29.28
CA ASP A 10 10.32 3.68 28.97
C ASP A 10 9.58 2.41 28.55
N GLU A 11 8.60 1.95 29.34
CA GLU A 11 7.78 0.77 29.02
C GLU A 11 6.97 0.97 27.73
N GLU A 12 6.45 2.18 27.49
CA GLU A 12 5.71 2.49 26.26
C GLU A 12 6.62 2.55 25.03
N ILE A 13 7.84 3.09 25.15
CA ILE A 13 8.82 3.08 24.07
C ILE A 13 9.21 1.63 23.72
N GLU A 14 9.42 0.77 24.70
CA GLU A 14 9.71 -0.66 24.45
C GLU A 14 8.57 -1.34 23.69
N ARG A 15 7.31 -1.10 24.08
CA ARG A 15 6.12 -1.61 23.35
C ARG A 15 6.06 -1.10 21.91
N LEU A 16 6.41 0.17 21.68
CA LEU A 16 6.49 0.70 20.32
C LEU A 16 7.59 0.00 19.52
N GLU A 17 8.77 -0.24 20.10
CA GLU A 17 9.87 -0.93 19.42
C GLU A 17 9.54 -2.38 19.05
N GLU A 18 8.73 -3.07 19.86
CA GLU A 18 8.21 -4.40 19.52
C GLU A 18 7.27 -4.35 18.31
N THR A 19 6.53 -3.26 18.14
CA THR A 19 5.52 -3.10 17.09
C THR A 19 6.10 -2.59 15.77
N VAL A 20 6.90 -1.53 15.82
CA VAL A 20 7.44 -0.85 14.62
C VAL A 20 8.92 -1.11 14.39
N GLY A 21 9.60 -1.82 15.28
CA GLY A 21 11.05 -2.00 15.25
C GLY A 21 11.78 -0.86 15.98
N ARG A 22 13.12 -0.96 16.01
CA ARG A 22 13.99 -0.05 16.77
C ARG A 22 13.65 1.42 16.49
N LEU A 23 13.59 2.21 17.56
CA LEU A 23 13.49 3.66 17.52
C LEU A 23 14.86 4.29 17.72
N SER A 24 15.19 5.32 16.96
CA SER A 24 16.43 6.07 17.16
C SER A 24 16.39 6.86 18.47
N PRO A 25 17.55 7.24 19.05
CA PRO A 25 17.58 8.11 20.23
C PRO A 25 16.79 9.41 20.03
N VAL A 26 16.83 10.01 18.83
CA VAL A 26 16.09 11.23 18.51
C VAL A 26 14.60 10.99 18.55
N GLN A 27 14.11 9.88 18.00
CA GLN A 27 12.70 9.53 18.05
C GLN A 27 12.21 9.30 19.47
N LYS A 28 13.00 8.58 20.28
CA LYS A 28 12.71 8.36 21.72
C LYS A 28 12.63 9.69 22.46
N MET A 29 13.56 10.61 22.20
CA MET A 29 13.53 11.97 22.77
C MET A 29 12.30 12.77 22.31
N LEU A 30 11.97 12.75 21.02
CA LEU A 30 10.79 13.43 20.50
C LEU A 30 9.49 12.88 21.09
N LEU A 31 9.38 11.57 21.30
CA LEU A 31 8.21 10.96 21.91
C LEU A 31 8.10 11.26 23.41
N GLY A 32 9.22 11.25 24.14
CA GLY A 32 9.24 11.39 25.60
C GLY A 32 9.47 12.79 26.17
N THR A 33 9.83 13.78 25.35
CA THR A 33 10.19 15.11 25.86
C THR A 33 8.99 15.90 26.40
N ASP A 34 9.19 16.54 27.55
CA ASP A 34 8.32 17.56 28.15
C ASP A 34 8.70 18.99 27.72
N GLY A 35 9.68 19.13 26.83
CA GLY A 35 10.20 20.37 26.27
C GLY A 35 9.52 20.82 24.97
N SER A 36 9.98 21.94 24.43
CA SER A 36 9.53 22.44 23.12
C SER A 36 10.23 21.67 22.01
N VAL A 37 9.48 20.90 21.24
CA VAL A 37 10.05 20.11 20.13
C VAL A 37 10.66 20.97 19.04
N THR A 38 10.14 22.17 18.78
CA THR A 38 10.71 23.11 17.80
C THR A 38 12.22 23.31 17.99
N CYS A 39 12.67 23.54 19.23
CA CYS A 39 14.09 23.76 19.52
C CYS A 39 14.91 22.48 19.31
N LEU A 40 14.36 21.31 19.65
CA LEU A 40 15.04 20.03 19.42
C LEU A 40 15.19 19.74 17.93
N LEU A 41 14.14 20.01 17.14
CA LEU A 41 14.17 19.87 15.69
C LEU A 41 15.20 20.81 15.06
N GLU A 42 15.31 22.04 15.52
CA GLU A 42 16.34 22.98 15.05
C GLU A 42 17.75 22.47 15.30
N VAL A 43 18.00 21.89 16.49
CA VAL A 43 19.28 21.29 16.85
C VAL A 43 19.57 20.03 16.02
N VAL A 44 18.58 19.15 15.86
CA VAL A 44 18.71 17.88 15.13
C VAL A 44 18.92 18.10 13.63
N THR A 45 18.18 19.05 13.04
CA THR A 45 18.24 19.33 11.59
C THR A 45 19.30 20.36 11.22
N GLY A 46 19.89 21.04 12.20
CA GLY A 46 20.82 22.15 11.99
C GLY A 46 20.21 23.35 11.23
N SER A 47 18.88 23.41 11.15
CA SER A 47 18.13 24.38 10.34
C SER A 47 17.00 25.02 11.14
N PRO A 48 16.66 26.30 10.91
CA PRO A 48 15.49 26.90 11.56
C PRO A 48 14.21 26.16 11.20
N VAL A 49 13.30 26.04 12.17
CA VAL A 49 11.99 25.40 11.96
C VAL A 49 10.93 26.47 11.74
N GLU A 50 10.27 26.40 10.60
CA GLU A 50 9.14 27.27 10.25
C GLU A 50 7.82 26.57 10.57
N LEU A 51 6.79 27.36 10.84
CA LEU A 51 5.43 26.87 11.06
C LEU A 51 4.52 27.28 9.92
N GLU A 52 3.81 26.30 9.35
CA GLU A 52 2.76 26.51 8.35
C GLU A 52 1.42 26.08 8.94
N THR A 53 0.46 27.00 9.07
CA THR A 53 -0.89 26.67 9.56
C THR A 53 -1.76 26.18 8.43
N LEU A 54 -2.35 24.99 8.61
CA LEU A 54 -3.28 24.38 7.65
C LEU A 54 -4.71 24.78 7.96
N VAL A 55 -5.07 24.73 9.24
CA VAL A 55 -6.42 25.05 9.71
C VAL A 55 -6.30 25.80 11.02
N GLN A 56 -7.04 26.89 11.16
CA GLN A 56 -7.27 27.53 12.44
C GLN A 56 -8.70 28.07 12.50
N LYS A 57 -9.49 27.57 13.44
CA LYS A 57 -10.89 27.97 13.61
C LYS A 57 -11.34 27.80 15.06
N VAL A 58 -12.34 28.57 15.44
CA VAL A 58 -13.04 28.38 16.72
C VAL A 58 -14.11 27.31 16.50
N VAL A 59 -14.10 26.29 17.34
CA VAL A 59 -15.08 25.20 17.34
C VAL A 59 -15.65 25.03 18.74
N ALA A 60 -16.86 24.48 18.83
CA ALA A 60 -17.43 24.04 20.10
C ALA A 60 -16.71 22.76 20.57
N ALA A 61 -16.39 22.67 21.86
CA ALA A 61 -15.84 21.45 22.45
C ALA A 61 -16.85 20.30 22.35
N ASP A 62 -16.47 19.21 21.69
CA ASP A 62 -17.19 17.93 21.74
C ASP A 62 -16.90 17.19 23.07
N GLU A 63 -17.53 16.03 23.27
CA GLU A 63 -17.38 15.24 24.52
C GLU A 63 -15.92 14.84 24.81
N LEU A 64 -15.13 14.55 23.77
CA LEU A 64 -13.75 14.10 23.93
C LEU A 64 -12.85 15.29 24.28
N VAL A 65 -12.96 16.39 23.54
CA VAL A 65 -12.22 17.62 23.78
C VAL A 65 -12.60 18.24 25.12
N SER A 66 -13.88 18.22 25.49
CA SER A 66 -14.36 18.74 26.77
C SER A 66 -13.79 17.96 27.95
N SER A 67 -13.72 16.63 27.84
CA SER A 67 -13.09 15.76 28.82
C SER A 67 -11.58 15.99 28.92
N GLU A 68 -10.88 16.07 27.77
CA GLU A 68 -9.42 16.30 27.76
C GLU A 68 -9.03 17.66 28.32
N LEU A 69 -9.78 18.72 27.98
CA LEU A 69 -9.49 20.07 28.45
C LEU A 69 -10.13 20.39 29.80
N GLU A 70 -10.93 19.50 30.38
CA GLU A 70 -11.71 19.75 31.60
C GLU A 70 -12.57 21.02 31.47
N VAL A 71 -13.29 21.15 30.35
CA VAL A 71 -14.21 22.25 30.03
C VAL A 71 -15.61 21.70 29.79
N GLU A 72 -16.61 22.57 29.67
CA GLU A 72 -17.99 22.13 29.42
C GLU A 72 -18.16 21.83 27.92
N PRO A 73 -18.93 20.79 27.56
CA PRO A 73 -19.35 20.58 26.17
C PRO A 73 -19.99 21.86 25.61
N GLY A 74 -19.59 22.27 24.41
CA GLY A 74 -20.05 23.51 23.78
C GLY A 74 -19.16 24.74 24.02
N ASP A 75 -18.21 24.71 24.96
CA ASP A 75 -17.27 25.81 25.17
C ASP A 75 -16.45 26.12 23.90
N GLU A 76 -16.14 27.40 23.67
CA GLU A 76 -15.32 27.82 22.52
C GLU A 76 -13.85 27.41 22.69
N VAL A 77 -13.37 26.62 21.74
CA VAL A 77 -12.00 26.12 21.67
C VAL A 77 -11.36 26.54 20.34
N ASN A 78 -10.16 27.08 20.41
CA ASN A 78 -9.32 27.28 19.23
C ASN A 78 -8.77 25.91 18.78
N TYR A 79 -9.24 25.44 17.63
CA TYR A 79 -8.72 24.28 16.94
C TYR A 79 -7.68 24.73 15.91
N ARG A 80 -6.46 24.25 16.04
CA ARG A 80 -5.35 24.62 15.16
C ARG A 80 -4.57 23.39 14.71
N VAL A 81 -4.37 23.29 13.40
CA VAL A 81 -3.58 22.25 12.73
C VAL A 81 -2.42 22.92 12.02
N VAL A 82 -1.19 22.47 12.30
CA VAL A 82 0.03 23.05 11.77
C VAL A 82 1.02 21.99 11.29
N LYS A 83 1.88 22.40 10.36
CA LYS A 83 3.11 21.68 10.00
C LYS A 83 4.30 22.44 10.59
N LEU A 84 5.21 21.72 11.22
CA LEU A 84 6.56 22.20 11.50
C LEU A 84 7.45 21.75 10.35
N LYS A 85 8.09 22.70 9.68
CA LYS A 85 8.88 22.47 8.47
C LYS A 85 10.33 22.89 8.68
N ASN A 86 11.24 22.16 8.07
CA ASN A 86 12.60 22.67 7.89
C ASN A 86 12.53 23.84 6.90
N SER A 87 12.94 25.03 7.33
CA SER A 87 12.87 26.25 6.51
C SER A 87 13.75 26.22 5.25
N VAL A 88 14.79 25.38 5.24
CA VAL A 88 15.75 25.27 4.13
C VAL A 88 15.30 24.22 3.12
N SER A 89 14.97 23.01 3.58
CA SER A 89 14.56 21.92 2.68
C SER A 89 13.07 21.97 2.30
N GLY A 90 12.25 22.68 3.08
CA GLY A 90 10.79 22.68 2.95
C GLY A 90 10.13 21.39 3.45
N GLU A 91 10.90 20.43 3.98
CA GLU A 91 10.40 19.15 4.45
C GLU A 91 9.53 19.32 5.69
N THR A 92 8.37 18.66 5.71
CA THR A 92 7.52 18.57 6.91
C THR A 92 8.15 17.62 7.93
N LEU A 93 8.50 18.14 9.10
CA LEU A 93 9.11 17.40 10.20
C LEU A 93 8.06 16.82 11.14
N ILE A 94 7.06 17.62 11.50
CA ILE A 94 5.97 17.23 12.42
C ILE A 94 4.66 17.84 11.95
N HIS A 95 3.59 17.07 12.09
CA HIS A 95 2.21 17.52 11.98
C HIS A 95 1.64 17.61 13.39
N ALA A 96 1.09 18.77 13.77
CA ALA A 96 0.57 18.98 15.10
C ALA A 96 -0.87 19.49 15.05
N THR A 97 -1.73 18.89 15.87
CA THR A 97 -3.11 19.32 16.11
C THR A 97 -3.22 19.78 17.55
N SER A 98 -3.87 20.91 17.78
CA SER A 98 -4.03 21.48 19.11
C SER A 98 -5.42 22.04 19.36
N PHE A 99 -5.88 21.90 20.60
CA PHE A 99 -7.11 22.45 21.11
C PHE A 99 -6.78 23.36 22.29
N THR A 100 -7.30 24.59 22.30
CA THR A 100 -7.09 25.56 23.38
C THR A 100 -8.40 26.25 23.77
N PRO A 101 -8.88 26.14 25.02
CA PRO A 101 -10.13 26.77 25.44
C PRO A 101 -9.94 28.29 25.57
N LEU A 102 -10.71 29.05 24.79
CA LEU A 102 -10.53 30.50 24.68
C LEU A 102 -10.81 31.24 25.99
N LYS A 103 -11.74 30.70 26.79
CA LYS A 103 -12.11 31.26 28.10
C LYS A 103 -10.97 31.27 29.13
N ARG A 104 -9.90 30.49 28.91
CA ARG A 104 -8.72 30.41 29.80
C ARG A 104 -7.56 31.30 29.35
N LEU A 105 -7.71 32.03 28.25
CA LEU A 105 -6.65 32.86 27.68
C LEU A 105 -6.82 34.32 28.07
N GLU A 106 -5.75 34.92 28.56
CA GLU A 106 -5.65 36.37 28.75
C GLU A 106 -5.65 37.08 27.38
N ASP A 107 -6.25 38.27 27.26
CA ASP A 107 -6.52 38.92 25.96
C ASP A 107 -5.29 39.04 25.04
N ARG A 108 -4.13 39.41 25.61
CA ARG A 108 -2.87 39.53 24.84
C ARG A 108 -2.37 38.18 24.35
N PHE A 109 -2.47 37.15 25.18
CA PHE A 109 -2.08 35.79 24.84
C PHE A 109 -3.03 35.19 23.79
N ARG A 110 -4.35 35.40 23.97
CA ARG A 110 -5.38 35.04 23.00
C ARG A 110 -5.09 35.67 21.64
N THR A 111 -4.80 36.97 21.60
CA THR A 111 -4.52 37.69 20.35
C THR A 111 -3.36 37.07 19.59
N ASP A 112 -2.23 36.79 20.26
CA ASP A 112 -1.08 36.16 19.60
C ASP A 112 -1.34 34.70 19.20
N LEU A 113 -2.09 33.94 20.00
CA LEU A 113 -2.46 32.55 19.68
C LEU A 113 -3.39 32.45 18.46
N MET A 114 -4.25 33.46 18.29
CA MET A 114 -5.13 33.59 17.14
C MET A 114 -4.39 34.03 15.87
N ARG A 115 -3.09 34.35 15.94
CA ARG A 115 -2.25 34.59 14.76
C ARG A 115 -1.70 33.26 14.24
N ALA A 116 -2.01 32.98 12.98
CA ALA A 116 -1.71 31.70 12.34
C ALA A 116 -0.21 31.36 12.28
N ASP A 117 0.70 32.34 12.28
CA ASP A 117 2.10 32.07 11.91
C ASP A 117 3.08 32.05 13.09
N ILE A 118 2.57 32.08 14.33
CA ILE A 118 3.43 32.08 15.53
C ILE A 118 3.36 30.71 16.22
N PRO A 119 4.50 30.01 16.43
CA PRO A 119 4.55 28.76 17.19
C PRO A 119 4.11 28.93 18.64
N ILE A 120 3.33 27.97 19.15
CA ILE A 120 2.82 27.97 20.53
C ILE A 120 3.96 28.14 21.54
N GLY A 121 5.08 27.43 21.36
CA GLY A 121 6.25 27.54 22.23
C GLY A 121 6.85 28.97 22.28
N THR A 122 6.85 29.68 21.15
CA THR A 122 7.30 31.07 21.06
C THR A 122 6.33 32.01 21.76
N ILE A 123 5.02 31.78 21.62
CA ILE A 123 4.00 32.58 22.30
C ILE A 123 4.13 32.40 23.82
N LEU A 124 4.25 31.17 24.30
CA LEU A 124 4.44 30.88 25.74
C LEU A 124 5.67 31.60 26.30
N LYS A 125 6.80 31.57 25.58
CA LYS A 125 8.02 32.29 25.97
C LYS A 125 7.83 33.81 25.97
N LYS A 126 7.21 34.38 24.92
CA LYS A 126 6.96 35.83 24.79
C LYS A 126 6.15 36.37 25.97
N HIS A 127 5.13 35.63 26.39
CA HIS A 127 4.27 36.01 27.52
C HIS A 127 4.77 35.48 28.88
N ARG A 128 5.96 34.86 28.92
CA ARG A 128 6.56 34.26 30.14
C ARG A 128 5.57 33.35 30.89
N ILE A 129 4.84 32.54 30.13
CA ILE A 129 3.87 31.60 30.68
C ILE A 129 4.62 30.45 31.35
N GLU A 130 4.48 30.36 32.68
CA GLU A 130 4.90 29.19 33.44
C GLU A 130 3.89 28.07 33.20
N SER A 131 4.37 26.96 32.66
CA SER A 131 3.55 25.79 32.35
C SER A 131 4.40 24.54 32.39
N ARG A 132 3.77 23.39 32.64
CA ARG A 132 4.38 22.06 32.48
C ARG A 132 3.68 21.29 31.38
N ARG A 133 4.37 20.31 30.80
CA ARG A 133 3.78 19.37 29.85
C ARG A 133 3.54 18.04 30.54
N ASP A 134 2.31 17.55 30.46
CA ASP A 134 1.92 16.24 30.98
C ASP A 134 1.67 15.32 29.78
N LEU A 135 2.61 14.41 29.52
CA LEU A 135 2.52 13.42 28.45
C LEU A 135 1.44 12.40 28.79
N LEU A 136 0.45 12.24 27.90
CA LEU A 136 -0.70 11.36 28.12
C LEU A 136 -0.50 10.00 27.47
N ARG A 137 0.03 9.97 26.25
CA ARG A 137 0.13 8.75 25.44
C ARG A 137 1.17 8.90 24.34
N VAL A 138 1.84 7.80 24.01
CA VAL A 138 2.58 7.63 22.77
C VAL A 138 1.98 6.44 22.01
N ARG A 139 2.00 6.50 20.67
CA ARG A 139 1.40 5.45 19.84
C ARG A 139 2.09 5.35 18.49
N ALA A 140 2.00 4.18 17.88
CA ALA A 140 2.29 3.96 16.48
C ALA A 140 1.04 3.48 15.74
N PHE A 141 0.91 3.84 14.46
CA PHE A 141 -0.15 3.35 13.59
C PHE A 141 0.36 3.25 12.14
N SER A 142 -0.15 2.30 11.37
CA SER A 142 0.38 1.98 10.03
C SER A 142 -0.47 2.49 8.88
N ASP A 143 -1.45 3.35 9.15
CA ASP A 143 -2.24 4.01 8.11
C ASP A 143 -2.05 5.53 8.21
N ALA A 144 -1.27 6.09 7.29
CA ALA A 144 -0.99 7.51 7.26
C ALA A 144 -2.22 8.34 6.84
N GLY A 145 -3.24 7.74 6.20
CA GLY A 145 -4.44 8.47 5.75
C GLY A 145 -4.10 9.73 4.97
N GLU A 146 -4.58 10.89 5.44
CA GLU A 146 -4.28 12.20 4.86
C GLU A 146 -2.82 12.66 5.10
N LEU A 147 -2.16 12.15 6.13
CA LEU A 147 -0.78 12.49 6.47
C LEU A 147 0.22 12.02 5.39
N LYS A 148 -0.16 11.04 4.56
CA LYS A 148 0.68 10.54 3.45
C LYS A 148 1.12 11.67 2.51
N GLY A 149 0.18 12.59 2.19
CA GLY A 149 0.47 13.75 1.34
C GLY A 149 1.22 14.86 2.08
N ILE A 150 1.05 14.96 3.39
CA ILE A 150 1.71 15.97 4.24
C ILE A 150 3.21 15.67 4.40
N PHE A 151 3.55 14.39 4.57
CA PHE A 151 4.93 13.93 4.77
C PHE A 151 5.58 13.34 3.52
N ASN A 152 4.84 13.22 2.41
CA ASN A 152 5.29 12.53 1.21
C ASN A 152 5.79 11.10 1.49
N VAL A 153 4.97 10.33 2.22
CA VAL A 153 5.22 8.93 2.58
C VAL A 153 4.16 8.03 1.96
N PHE A 154 4.40 6.72 1.92
CA PHE A 154 3.39 5.76 1.45
C PHE A 154 2.27 5.61 2.48
N GLY A 155 1.07 5.28 1.99
CA GLY A 155 -0.14 5.23 2.82
C GLY A 155 -0.06 4.20 3.96
N LYS A 156 0.70 3.12 3.76
CA LYS A 156 0.84 2.03 4.73
C LYS A 156 2.15 2.05 5.52
N GLU A 157 2.83 3.20 5.56
CA GLU A 157 4.01 3.38 6.41
C GLU A 157 3.63 3.67 7.87
N PRO A 158 4.45 3.20 8.83
CA PRO A 158 4.23 3.49 10.24
C PRO A 158 4.45 4.97 10.55
N MET A 159 3.52 5.52 11.33
CA MET A 159 3.54 6.86 11.90
C MET A 159 3.70 6.75 13.41
N LEU A 160 4.46 7.67 13.99
CA LEU A 160 4.66 7.84 15.42
C LEU A 160 3.89 9.06 15.88
N SER A 161 3.22 8.97 17.03
CA SER A 161 2.43 10.06 17.58
C SER A 161 2.55 10.13 19.09
N ARG A 162 2.44 11.34 19.62
CA ARG A 162 2.36 11.61 21.05
C ARG A 162 1.26 12.61 21.35
N ASP A 163 0.56 12.37 22.45
CA ASP A 163 -0.52 13.20 22.94
C ASP A 163 -0.12 13.75 24.31
N TYR A 164 -0.19 15.06 24.51
CA TYR A 164 0.17 15.70 25.78
C TYR A 164 -0.69 16.92 26.06
N LYS A 165 -0.76 17.30 27.34
CA LYS A 165 -1.39 18.55 27.77
C LYS A 165 -0.34 19.56 28.19
N ILE A 166 -0.60 20.83 27.91
CA ILE A 166 0.09 21.93 28.59
C ILE A 166 -0.77 22.32 29.77
N ILE A 167 -0.24 22.23 30.99
CA ILE A 167 -0.94 22.56 32.24
C ILE A 167 -0.47 23.93 32.74
N ARG A 168 -1.42 24.79 33.10
CA ARG A 168 -1.18 26.10 33.74
C ARG A 168 -2.12 26.26 34.93
N HIS A 169 -1.58 26.67 36.09
CA HIS A 169 -2.36 26.85 37.32
C HIS A 169 -3.17 25.60 37.73
N GLY A 170 -2.60 24.41 37.48
CA GLY A 170 -3.25 23.14 37.78
C GLY A 170 -4.34 22.70 36.80
N LEU A 171 -4.63 23.48 35.75
CA LEU A 171 -5.67 23.17 34.76
C LEU A 171 -5.11 22.98 33.34
N PRO A 172 -5.75 22.15 32.49
CA PRO A 172 -5.37 22.01 31.09
C PRO A 172 -5.51 23.33 30.30
N LEU A 173 -4.39 23.86 29.82
CA LEU A 173 -4.38 25.02 28.92
C LEU A 173 -4.50 24.59 27.47
N MET A 174 -3.86 23.49 27.06
CA MET A 174 -3.91 22.97 25.69
C MET A 174 -3.86 21.45 25.69
N SER A 175 -4.56 20.81 24.75
CA SER A 175 -4.35 19.41 24.36
C SER A 175 -3.67 19.42 22.99
N ILE A 176 -2.57 18.67 22.85
CA ILE A 176 -1.74 18.67 21.64
C ILE A 176 -1.42 17.23 21.24
N THR A 177 -1.66 16.92 19.97
CA THR A 177 -1.20 15.70 19.31
C THR A 177 -0.14 16.08 18.28
N GLU A 178 1.05 15.50 18.41
CA GLU A 178 2.13 15.63 17.43
C GLU A 178 2.38 14.28 16.78
N THR A 179 2.53 14.27 15.45
CA THR A 179 2.70 13.08 14.63
C THR A 179 3.82 13.27 13.62
N PHE A 180 4.62 12.23 13.37
CA PHE A 180 5.68 12.20 12.37
C PHE A 180 5.91 10.76 11.86
N PRO A 181 6.44 10.55 10.64
CA PRO A 181 6.72 9.22 10.12
C PRO A 181 7.78 8.48 10.94
N TYR A 182 7.62 7.16 11.13
CA TYR A 182 8.64 6.31 11.76
C TYR A 182 9.98 6.32 11.02
N ASN A 183 9.96 6.53 9.72
CA ASN A 183 11.19 6.57 8.94
C ASN A 183 11.88 7.95 9.00
N ASN A 184 11.26 8.96 9.61
CA ASN A 184 11.92 10.25 9.89
C ASN A 184 12.76 10.16 11.17
N PHE A 185 13.88 10.89 11.20
CA PHE A 185 14.81 10.93 12.33
C PHE A 185 15.45 9.58 12.67
N GLN A 186 15.51 8.64 11.73
CA GLN A 186 16.31 7.42 11.86
C GLN A 186 17.80 7.75 11.80
N ASP A 187 18.63 6.90 12.42
CA ASP A 187 20.10 7.04 12.44
C ASP A 187 20.80 6.21 11.35
N LYS A 188 20.03 5.45 10.57
CA LYS A 188 20.50 4.66 9.43
C LYS A 188 19.65 4.96 8.20
N ARG A 189 20.30 4.98 7.04
CA ARG A 189 19.61 5.06 5.74
C ARG A 189 18.74 3.84 5.52
N ARG A 190 17.49 4.07 5.16
CA ARG A 190 16.49 3.06 4.79
C ARG A 190 16.04 3.25 3.36
N VAL A 191 15.60 2.15 2.75
CA VAL A 191 14.88 2.17 1.48
C VAL A 191 13.50 1.58 1.71
N VAL A 192 12.47 2.33 1.36
CA VAL A 192 11.08 1.89 1.42
C VAL A 192 10.58 1.71 -0.02
N VAL A 193 9.97 0.57 -0.31
CA VAL A 193 9.37 0.25 -1.60
C VAL A 193 7.90 -0.09 -1.40
N GLU A 194 7.02 0.63 -2.09
CA GLU A 194 5.60 0.31 -2.19
C GLU A 194 5.28 -0.22 -3.59
N THR A 195 4.59 -1.35 -3.65
CA THR A 195 4.21 -2.01 -4.91
C THR A 195 2.71 -2.03 -5.09
N PRO A 196 2.22 -1.94 -6.35
CA PRO A 196 0.80 -2.09 -6.65
C PRO A 196 0.35 -3.54 -6.52
N SER A 197 -0.96 -3.80 -6.54
CA SER A 197 -1.47 -5.12 -6.92
C SER A 197 -1.82 -5.17 -8.41
N ARG A 198 -2.23 -6.34 -8.90
CA ARG A 198 -2.63 -6.50 -10.30
C ARG A 198 -3.70 -7.57 -10.45
N ILE A 199 -4.62 -7.35 -11.38
CA ILE A 199 -5.51 -8.38 -11.90
C ILE A 199 -4.84 -9.04 -13.11
N HIS A 200 -4.87 -10.37 -13.15
CA HIS A 200 -4.49 -11.14 -14.34
C HIS A 200 -5.74 -11.73 -14.99
N MET A 201 -6.16 -11.10 -16.09
CA MET A 201 -7.45 -11.34 -16.72
C MET A 201 -7.49 -12.65 -17.49
N THR A 202 -6.42 -13.06 -18.18
CA THR A 202 -6.36 -14.34 -18.92
C THR A 202 -4.94 -14.63 -19.41
N LEU A 203 -4.67 -15.91 -19.72
CA LEU A 203 -3.56 -16.30 -20.59
C LEU A 203 -4.03 -16.35 -22.05
N THR A 204 -3.21 -15.88 -22.98
CA THR A 204 -3.61 -15.64 -24.37
C THR A 204 -3.57 -16.90 -25.23
N ASP A 205 -2.43 -17.59 -25.30
CA ASP A 205 -2.19 -18.74 -26.18
C ASP A 205 -1.63 -19.93 -25.40
N LEU A 206 -2.50 -20.87 -25.07
CA LEU A 206 -2.12 -22.19 -24.55
C LEU A 206 -2.45 -23.31 -25.56
N ALA A 207 -2.65 -22.96 -26.84
CA ALA A 207 -2.71 -23.94 -27.92
C ALA A 207 -1.30 -24.33 -28.38
N GLY A 208 -0.36 -23.39 -28.33
CA GLY A 208 1.08 -23.64 -28.51
C GLY A 208 1.48 -24.05 -29.93
N ASP A 209 0.61 -23.88 -30.93
CA ASP A 209 0.81 -24.43 -32.29
C ASP A 209 1.47 -23.43 -33.25
N ARG A 210 1.79 -22.21 -32.80
CA ARG A 210 2.42 -21.14 -33.58
C ARG A 210 3.83 -20.76 -33.11
N GLY A 211 4.47 -21.63 -32.34
CA GLY A 211 5.85 -21.43 -31.85
C GLY A 211 5.97 -20.43 -30.70
N ARG A 212 4.83 -20.08 -30.09
CA ARG A 212 4.73 -19.32 -28.84
C ARG A 212 3.74 -19.98 -27.90
N VAL A 213 3.83 -19.65 -26.62
CA VAL A 213 2.92 -20.10 -25.57
C VAL A 213 2.77 -19.03 -24.50
N ASP A 214 1.73 -19.16 -23.69
CA ASP A 214 1.32 -18.24 -22.64
C ASP A 214 0.83 -16.91 -23.20
N GLY A 215 1.46 -15.79 -22.85
CA GLY A 215 0.89 -14.47 -23.12
C GLY A 215 -0.17 -14.13 -22.09
N GLY A 216 -0.32 -12.86 -21.77
CA GLY A 216 -1.24 -12.44 -20.72
C GLY A 216 -1.87 -11.10 -20.99
N VAL A 217 -3.02 -10.87 -20.35
CA VAL A 217 -3.67 -9.56 -20.24
C VAL A 217 -3.94 -9.28 -18.77
N GLY A 218 -3.67 -8.04 -18.34
CA GLY A 218 -3.95 -7.63 -16.97
C GLY A 218 -3.95 -6.13 -16.76
N VAL A 219 -4.33 -5.75 -15.55
CA VAL A 219 -4.40 -4.34 -15.11
C VAL A 219 -3.74 -4.19 -13.76
N THR A 220 -3.19 -3.00 -13.52
CA THR A 220 -2.54 -2.63 -12.26
C THR A 220 -3.48 -1.81 -11.39
N LEU A 221 -3.48 -2.08 -10.08
CA LEU A 221 -4.37 -1.44 -9.10
C LEU A 221 -3.55 -0.78 -8.00
N ASP A 222 -4.09 0.29 -7.42
CA ASP A 222 -3.43 0.99 -6.32
C ASP A 222 -3.50 0.18 -5.01
N ASP A 223 -4.67 -0.38 -4.71
CA ASP A 223 -4.93 -1.18 -3.52
C ASP A 223 -5.45 -2.58 -3.88
N PRO A 224 -5.12 -3.60 -3.06
CA PRO A 224 -4.19 -3.54 -1.94
C PRO A 224 -2.73 -3.40 -2.42
N CYS A 225 -1.85 -2.89 -1.56
CA CYS A 225 -0.43 -2.68 -1.86
C CYS A 225 0.48 -3.51 -0.93
N ILE A 226 1.78 -3.60 -1.26
CA ILE A 226 2.80 -4.17 -0.37
C ILE A 226 3.84 -3.10 -0.09
N VAL A 227 4.20 -2.92 1.18
CA VAL A 227 5.26 -2.02 1.62
C VAL A 227 6.39 -2.83 2.25
N VAL A 228 7.58 -2.73 1.67
CA VAL A 228 8.82 -3.35 2.18
C VAL A 228 9.80 -2.25 2.54
N GLU A 229 10.43 -2.40 3.69
CA GLU A 229 11.50 -1.54 4.17
C GLU A 229 12.79 -2.35 4.31
N ALA A 230 13.92 -1.76 3.92
CA ALA A 230 15.23 -2.37 4.08
C ALA A 230 16.27 -1.37 4.59
N GLU A 231 17.15 -1.82 5.49
CA GLU A 231 18.41 -1.15 5.85
C GLU A 231 19.59 -2.11 5.77
N ARG A 232 20.81 -1.56 5.74
CA ARG A 232 22.03 -2.39 5.75
C ARG A 232 22.20 -3.06 7.10
N GLY A 233 22.58 -4.34 7.07
CA GLY A 233 22.91 -5.15 8.23
C GLY A 233 24.19 -5.94 8.00
N GLU A 234 24.73 -6.53 9.05
CA GLU A 234 25.87 -7.46 8.92
C GLU A 234 25.42 -8.80 8.32
N GLU A 235 24.22 -9.25 8.69
CA GLU A 235 23.59 -10.48 8.21
C GLU A 235 22.22 -10.19 7.58
N LEU A 236 21.63 -11.20 6.93
CA LEU A 236 20.26 -11.13 6.42
C LEU A 236 19.24 -11.46 7.52
N THR A 237 18.53 -10.44 8.00
CA THR A 237 17.36 -10.60 8.87
C THR A 237 16.09 -10.15 8.16
N VAL A 238 14.99 -10.88 8.35
CA VAL A 238 13.71 -10.59 7.69
C VAL A 238 12.58 -10.77 8.70
N ARG A 239 11.71 -9.77 8.81
CA ARG A 239 10.56 -9.73 9.74
C ARG A 239 9.28 -9.28 9.01
N GLY A 240 8.13 -9.50 9.65
CA GLY A 240 6.81 -9.14 9.13
C GLY A 240 6.11 -10.29 8.41
N GLU A 241 4.99 -9.97 7.77
CA GLU A 241 4.18 -10.98 7.07
C GLU A 241 4.94 -11.59 5.88
N ASN A 242 4.79 -12.89 5.68
CA ASN A 242 5.47 -13.63 4.60
C ASN A 242 7.01 -13.53 4.63
N ALA A 243 7.61 -13.36 5.82
CA ALA A 243 9.06 -13.23 6.00
C ALA A 243 9.88 -14.34 5.30
N ASP A 244 9.41 -15.59 5.28
CA ASP A 244 10.12 -16.68 4.60
C ASP A 244 10.24 -16.46 3.09
N ARG A 245 9.18 -15.94 2.45
CA ARG A 245 9.18 -15.61 1.02
C ARG A 245 10.07 -14.41 0.73
N ALA A 246 9.99 -13.39 1.57
CA ALA A 246 10.87 -12.23 1.47
C ALA A 246 12.34 -12.62 1.65
N ARG A 247 12.65 -13.53 2.59
CA ARG A 247 14.00 -14.07 2.80
C ARG A 247 14.50 -14.86 1.61
N ALA A 248 13.67 -15.72 1.00
CA ALA A 248 14.03 -16.43 -0.21
C ALA A 248 14.34 -15.48 -1.38
N ALA A 249 13.51 -14.45 -1.57
CA ALA A 249 13.75 -13.41 -2.59
C ALA A 249 15.03 -12.62 -2.31
N ALA A 250 15.26 -12.23 -1.06
CA ALA A 250 16.46 -11.51 -0.64
C ALA A 250 17.72 -12.31 -0.94
N LYS A 251 17.78 -13.59 -0.54
CA LYS A 251 18.91 -14.47 -0.85
C LYS A 251 19.18 -14.56 -2.35
N ALA A 252 18.15 -14.81 -3.15
CA ALA A 252 18.29 -14.94 -4.59
C ALA A 252 18.86 -13.67 -5.25
N VAL A 253 18.45 -12.49 -4.78
CA VAL A 253 18.95 -11.19 -5.27
C VAL A 253 20.36 -10.92 -4.77
N MET A 254 20.63 -11.17 -3.48
CA MET A 254 21.96 -11.01 -2.89
C MET A 254 22.99 -11.89 -3.61
N ASP A 255 22.67 -13.16 -3.85
CA ASP A 255 23.55 -14.10 -4.55
C ASP A 255 23.75 -13.68 -6.02
N ARG A 256 22.70 -13.20 -6.69
CA ARG A 256 22.74 -12.84 -8.11
C ARG A 256 23.53 -11.56 -8.39
N PHE A 257 23.53 -10.62 -7.46
CA PHE A 257 24.13 -9.30 -7.62
C PHE A 257 25.28 -9.02 -6.65
N ASP A 258 25.72 -10.02 -5.88
CA ASP A 258 26.82 -9.95 -4.91
C ASP A 258 26.61 -8.81 -3.87
N LEU A 259 25.44 -8.83 -3.21
CA LEU A 259 25.05 -7.81 -2.22
C LEU A 259 25.32 -8.28 -0.78
N GLY A 260 25.59 -7.32 0.11
CA GLY A 260 25.83 -7.59 1.53
C GLY A 260 24.57 -7.83 2.37
N GLY A 261 24.75 -8.00 3.69
CA GLY A 261 23.67 -8.23 4.66
C GLY A 261 22.64 -7.10 4.77
N ALA A 262 21.40 -7.44 5.09
CA ALA A 262 20.32 -6.47 5.17
C ALA A 262 19.30 -6.86 6.25
N GLU A 263 18.72 -5.86 6.90
CA GLU A 263 17.53 -6.01 7.72
C GLU A 263 16.31 -5.59 6.89
N ILE A 264 15.38 -6.53 6.66
CA ILE A 264 14.19 -6.32 5.86
C ILE A 264 12.95 -6.46 6.74
N THR A 265 12.06 -5.47 6.67
CA THR A 265 10.75 -5.53 7.33
C THR A 265 9.64 -5.41 6.29
N VAL A 266 8.78 -6.42 6.21
CA VAL A 266 7.53 -6.33 5.44
C VAL A 266 6.51 -5.56 6.29
N ARG A 267 6.38 -4.25 6.02
CA ARG A 267 5.54 -3.32 6.79
C ARG A 267 4.06 -3.56 6.55
N HIS A 268 3.69 -3.87 5.32
CA HIS A 268 2.32 -4.18 4.94
C HIS A 268 2.30 -5.19 3.80
N SER A 269 1.34 -6.11 3.85
CA SER A 269 1.05 -7.07 2.80
C SER A 269 -0.44 -7.37 2.76
N TYR A 270 -0.88 -8.00 1.66
CA TYR A 270 -2.22 -8.55 1.53
C TYR A 270 -2.19 -10.07 1.44
N LYS A 271 -3.37 -10.69 1.63
CA LYS A 271 -3.55 -12.14 1.63
C LYS A 271 -2.92 -12.76 0.39
N GLN A 272 -2.00 -13.70 0.60
CA GLN A 272 -1.28 -14.33 -0.50
C GLN A 272 -2.12 -15.42 -1.16
N HIS A 273 -1.92 -15.57 -2.48
CA HIS A 273 -2.64 -16.53 -3.32
C HIS A 273 -4.14 -16.24 -3.45
N VAL A 274 -4.49 -14.96 -3.49
CA VAL A 274 -5.87 -14.51 -3.77
C VAL A 274 -6.08 -14.13 -5.24
N GLY A 275 -5.04 -14.19 -6.07
CA GLY A 275 -5.14 -13.82 -7.50
C GLY A 275 -4.66 -12.40 -7.81
N LEU A 276 -4.13 -11.68 -6.81
CA LEU A 276 -3.64 -10.30 -6.94
C LEU A 276 -2.12 -10.19 -7.10
N GLY A 277 -1.44 -11.32 -7.30
CA GLY A 277 0.00 -11.36 -7.61
C GLY A 277 0.97 -11.00 -6.48
N GLY A 278 0.53 -11.08 -5.22
CA GLY A 278 1.34 -10.72 -4.04
C GLY A 278 2.70 -11.39 -3.98
N GLY A 279 2.83 -12.64 -4.43
CA GLY A 279 4.11 -13.37 -4.39
C GLY A 279 5.17 -12.80 -5.35
N THR A 280 4.74 -12.22 -6.47
CA THR A 280 5.66 -11.53 -7.39
C THR A 280 5.97 -10.14 -6.85
N GLN A 281 4.96 -9.38 -6.43
CA GLN A 281 5.14 -8.03 -5.91
C GLN A 281 6.08 -8.00 -4.71
N LEU A 282 5.89 -8.90 -3.73
CA LEU A 282 6.75 -9.00 -2.56
C LEU A 282 8.20 -9.29 -2.94
N ALA A 283 8.43 -10.26 -3.83
CA ALA A 283 9.77 -10.64 -4.25
C ALA A 283 10.48 -9.51 -5.01
N MET A 284 9.73 -8.81 -5.88
CA MET A 284 10.22 -7.64 -6.61
C MET A 284 10.50 -6.45 -5.69
N ALA A 285 9.63 -6.20 -4.69
CA ALA A 285 9.82 -5.14 -3.69
C ALA A 285 11.12 -5.34 -2.90
N VAL A 286 11.34 -6.57 -2.41
CA VAL A 286 12.57 -6.96 -1.71
C VAL A 286 13.79 -6.78 -2.61
N GLY A 287 13.73 -7.27 -3.85
CA GLY A 287 14.84 -7.15 -4.78
C GLY A 287 15.18 -5.69 -5.12
N LYS A 288 14.16 -4.86 -5.35
CA LYS A 288 14.33 -3.43 -5.59
C LYS A 288 14.89 -2.71 -4.38
N ALA A 289 14.38 -2.98 -3.18
CA ALA A 289 14.86 -2.37 -1.95
C ALA A 289 16.35 -2.67 -1.72
N LEU A 290 16.77 -3.93 -1.92
CA LEU A 290 18.18 -4.33 -1.83
C LEU A 290 19.04 -3.67 -2.91
N CYS A 291 18.61 -3.68 -4.17
CA CYS A 291 19.37 -3.07 -5.25
C CYS A 291 19.60 -1.57 -4.98
N GLU A 292 18.57 -0.84 -4.55
CA GLU A 292 18.65 0.59 -4.20
C GLU A 292 19.52 0.85 -2.97
N LEU A 293 19.45 -0.01 -1.95
CA LEU A 293 20.26 0.09 -0.73
C LEU A 293 21.77 -0.09 -1.01
N TYR A 294 22.10 -0.90 -2.02
CA TYR A 294 23.46 -1.16 -2.46
C TYR A 294 23.91 -0.31 -3.65
N GLY A 295 23.02 0.49 -4.24
CA GLY A 295 23.31 1.29 -5.44
C GLY A 295 23.52 0.45 -6.70
N MET A 296 22.93 -0.75 -6.76
CA MET A 296 22.93 -1.65 -7.92
C MET A 296 21.83 -1.24 -8.91
N PRO A 297 22.15 -0.80 -10.14
CA PRO A 297 21.16 -0.30 -11.11
C PRO A 297 20.46 -1.45 -11.87
N ALA A 298 19.88 -2.41 -11.16
CA ALA A 298 19.17 -3.53 -11.76
C ALA A 298 17.77 -3.12 -12.26
N SER A 299 17.44 -3.52 -13.49
CA SER A 299 16.09 -3.35 -14.05
C SER A 299 15.08 -4.30 -13.39
N ALA A 300 13.78 -3.97 -13.49
CA ALA A 300 12.71 -4.84 -13.02
C ALA A 300 12.81 -6.26 -13.62
N ARG A 301 13.18 -6.37 -14.90
CA ARG A 301 13.35 -7.66 -15.57
C ARG A 301 14.51 -8.48 -14.99
N GLU A 302 15.63 -7.85 -14.66
CA GLU A 302 16.78 -8.53 -14.04
C GLU A 302 16.46 -8.98 -12.63
N ILE A 303 15.77 -8.15 -11.84
CA ILE A 303 15.29 -8.51 -10.50
C ILE A 303 14.31 -9.68 -10.60
N ALA A 304 13.33 -9.62 -11.50
CA ALA A 304 12.35 -10.68 -11.71
C ALA A 304 13.02 -12.01 -12.08
N SER A 305 14.02 -11.96 -12.96
CA SER A 305 14.81 -13.13 -13.32
C SER A 305 15.57 -13.70 -12.13
N ALA A 306 16.15 -12.86 -11.27
CA ALA A 306 16.86 -13.29 -10.06
C ALA A 306 15.94 -14.01 -9.08
N VAL A 307 14.72 -13.50 -8.88
CA VAL A 307 13.74 -14.07 -7.95
C VAL A 307 12.85 -15.17 -8.57
N GLY A 308 13.14 -15.59 -9.80
CA GLY A 308 12.39 -16.65 -10.50
C GLY A 308 10.92 -16.29 -10.75
N ARG A 309 10.64 -15.06 -11.18
CA ARG A 309 9.29 -14.57 -11.51
C ARG A 309 9.16 -14.21 -12.99
N GLY A 310 7.96 -14.40 -13.54
CA GLY A 310 7.61 -14.05 -14.91
C GLY A 310 7.72 -15.17 -15.95
N GLY A 311 7.89 -16.44 -15.56
CA GLY A 311 8.09 -17.55 -16.53
C GLY A 311 6.82 -18.10 -17.23
N THR A 312 5.67 -17.43 -17.08
CA THR A 312 4.43 -17.73 -17.83
C THR A 312 3.83 -16.42 -18.31
N SER A 313 3.69 -15.44 -17.42
CA SER A 313 3.08 -14.15 -17.71
C SER A 313 3.96 -13.01 -17.19
N GLY A 314 4.11 -11.98 -18.02
CA GLY A 314 4.87 -10.76 -17.75
C GLY A 314 4.06 -9.70 -17.01
N ILE A 315 2.74 -9.86 -16.92
CA ILE A 315 1.82 -8.89 -16.30
C ILE A 315 2.30 -8.43 -14.92
N GLY A 316 2.72 -9.37 -14.06
CA GLY A 316 3.14 -9.03 -12.72
C GLY A 316 4.43 -8.19 -12.67
N VAL A 317 5.36 -8.43 -13.60
CA VAL A 317 6.62 -7.69 -13.67
C VAL A 317 6.39 -6.32 -14.30
N ALA A 318 5.59 -6.26 -15.35
CA ALA A 318 5.21 -5.01 -16.02
C ALA A 318 4.37 -4.08 -15.13
N ALA A 319 3.47 -4.65 -14.31
CA ALA A 319 2.72 -3.93 -13.29
C ALA A 319 3.65 -3.33 -12.22
N PHE A 320 4.69 -4.07 -11.82
CA PHE A 320 5.72 -3.53 -10.93
C PHE A 320 6.55 -2.43 -11.59
N ASP A 321 6.88 -2.56 -12.88
CA ASP A 321 7.77 -1.61 -13.55
C ASP A 321 7.07 -0.28 -13.87
N ARG A 322 5.87 -0.35 -14.47
CA ARG A 322 5.19 0.83 -15.05
C ARG A 322 3.70 0.93 -14.75
N GLY A 323 3.04 -0.15 -14.36
CA GLY A 323 1.60 -0.14 -14.08
C GLY A 323 0.71 -0.15 -15.34
N GLY A 324 -0.53 0.31 -15.21
CA GLY A 324 -1.49 0.44 -16.32
C GLY A 324 -2.14 -0.87 -16.78
N PHE A 325 -2.71 -0.84 -17.99
CA PHE A 325 -3.20 -1.98 -18.76
C PHE A 325 -2.05 -2.61 -19.53
N ILE A 326 -1.91 -3.93 -19.46
CA ILE A 326 -0.73 -4.64 -19.94
C ILE A 326 -1.17 -5.84 -20.77
N VAL A 327 -0.52 -6.01 -21.93
CA VAL A 327 -0.58 -7.22 -22.74
C VAL A 327 0.85 -7.70 -23.00
N ASP A 328 1.13 -8.96 -22.67
CA ASP A 328 2.42 -9.59 -22.96
C ASP A 328 2.31 -10.69 -24.02
N GLY A 329 3.41 -10.90 -24.75
CA GLY A 329 3.46 -11.79 -25.90
C GLY A 329 3.84 -13.23 -25.56
N GLY A 330 3.92 -13.61 -24.29
CA GLY A 330 4.32 -14.95 -23.87
C GLY A 330 5.76 -15.32 -24.26
N HIS A 331 6.04 -16.61 -24.35
CA HIS A 331 7.38 -17.15 -24.57
C HIS A 331 7.49 -17.89 -25.90
N SER A 332 8.71 -18.00 -26.42
CA SER A 332 8.97 -18.93 -27.53
C SER A 332 8.75 -20.38 -27.07
N PHE A 333 8.10 -21.18 -27.92
CA PHE A 333 7.63 -22.51 -27.56
C PHE A 333 8.02 -23.59 -28.58
N GLY A 334 8.42 -24.75 -28.07
CA GLY A 334 8.81 -25.93 -28.86
C GLY A 334 10.27 -26.34 -28.61
N PRO A 335 10.76 -27.40 -29.29
CA PRO A 335 12.09 -27.97 -29.02
C PRO A 335 13.22 -26.93 -29.15
N GLY A 336 14.05 -26.82 -28.10
CA GLY A 336 15.16 -25.87 -28.04
C GLY A 336 14.76 -24.41 -27.88
N LYS A 337 13.52 -24.13 -27.45
CA LYS A 337 13.01 -22.77 -27.16
C LYS A 337 12.98 -22.51 -25.66
N GLU A 338 12.52 -21.31 -25.26
CA GLU A 338 12.43 -20.92 -23.85
C GLU A 338 11.53 -21.86 -23.05
N LYS A 339 10.46 -22.36 -23.67
CA LYS A 339 9.54 -23.34 -23.06
C LYS A 339 9.32 -24.51 -24.00
N GLU A 340 9.29 -25.70 -23.42
CA GLU A 340 8.98 -26.97 -24.11
C GLU A 340 7.73 -27.64 -23.52
N ASP A 341 7.23 -27.14 -22.40
CA ASP A 341 6.10 -27.66 -21.64
C ASP A 341 5.15 -26.54 -21.15
N TYR A 342 3.92 -26.93 -20.83
CA TYR A 342 2.91 -26.06 -20.22
C TYR A 342 3.07 -26.10 -18.70
N ARG A 343 3.47 -24.97 -18.12
CA ARG A 343 3.69 -24.87 -16.66
C ARG A 343 3.51 -23.44 -16.14
N PRO A 344 3.10 -23.31 -14.86
CA PRO A 344 2.95 -22.02 -14.19
C PRO A 344 4.30 -21.35 -13.91
N SER A 345 4.26 -20.06 -13.57
CA SER A 345 5.48 -19.25 -13.48
C SER A 345 6.40 -19.70 -12.36
N SER A 346 5.84 -20.18 -11.25
CA SER A 346 6.62 -20.70 -10.11
C SER A 346 7.41 -21.97 -10.43
N ALA A 347 7.05 -22.69 -11.49
CA ALA A 347 7.73 -23.88 -11.96
C ALA A 347 8.61 -23.64 -13.20
N SER A 348 8.57 -22.43 -13.76
CA SER A 348 9.29 -22.04 -14.98
C SER A 348 10.64 -21.39 -14.63
N VAL A 349 11.48 -22.14 -13.91
CA VAL A 349 12.80 -21.66 -13.46
C VAL A 349 13.70 -21.40 -14.68
N GLY A 350 14.39 -20.26 -14.68
CA GLY A 350 15.30 -19.87 -15.76
C GLY A 350 14.61 -19.24 -16.98
N VAL A 351 13.28 -19.13 -16.98
CA VAL A 351 12.54 -18.42 -18.03
C VAL A 351 12.41 -16.95 -17.64
N ALA A 352 13.05 -16.06 -18.41
CA ALA A 352 12.97 -14.62 -18.19
C ALA A 352 11.55 -14.10 -18.52
N PRO A 353 11.10 -12.99 -17.92
CA PRO A 353 9.79 -12.40 -18.23
C PRO A 353 9.59 -12.19 -19.74
N PRO A 354 8.38 -12.45 -20.28
CA PRO A 354 8.09 -12.31 -21.70
C PRO A 354 8.10 -10.83 -22.11
N PRO A 355 8.25 -10.53 -23.41
CA PRO A 355 8.11 -9.17 -23.91
C PRO A 355 6.69 -8.65 -23.70
N VAL A 356 6.57 -7.44 -23.17
CA VAL A 356 5.32 -6.67 -23.15
C VAL A 356 5.08 -6.13 -24.56
N ILE A 357 3.94 -6.47 -25.16
CA ILE A 357 3.60 -6.06 -26.52
C ILE A 357 2.78 -4.77 -26.55
N LEU A 358 2.01 -4.51 -25.49
CA LEU A 358 1.28 -3.27 -25.30
C LEU A 358 1.21 -2.93 -23.81
N GLN A 359 1.40 -1.66 -23.52
CA GLN A 359 1.17 -1.08 -22.21
C GLN A 359 0.55 0.30 -22.39
N ALA A 360 -0.59 0.54 -21.76
CA ALA A 360 -1.35 1.77 -21.87
C ALA A 360 -1.87 2.21 -20.50
N ASP A 361 -2.12 3.50 -20.35
CA ASP A 361 -2.77 4.02 -19.16
C ASP A 361 -4.24 3.56 -19.15
N LEU A 362 -4.70 3.12 -17.99
CA LEU A 362 -6.11 2.90 -17.73
C LEU A 362 -6.79 4.24 -17.42
N PRO A 363 -8.01 4.49 -17.90
CA PRO A 363 -8.73 5.72 -17.57
C PRO A 363 -8.90 5.88 -16.05
N GLU A 364 -8.53 7.04 -15.52
CA GLU A 364 -8.61 7.31 -14.06
C GLU A 364 -10.06 7.36 -13.55
N SER A 365 -11.02 7.55 -14.46
CA SER A 365 -12.46 7.50 -14.19
C SER A 365 -12.95 6.09 -13.86
N TRP A 366 -12.23 5.04 -14.28
CA TRP A 366 -12.63 3.67 -14.01
C TRP A 366 -12.36 3.30 -12.55
N CYS A 367 -13.22 2.44 -12.03
CA CYS A 367 -13.13 1.91 -10.68
C CYS A 367 -13.18 0.38 -10.71
N PHE A 368 -12.36 -0.24 -9.87
CA PHE A 368 -12.33 -1.68 -9.70
C PHE A 368 -12.81 -2.03 -8.30
N LEU A 369 -13.67 -3.04 -8.22
CA LEU A 369 -14.11 -3.62 -6.96
C LEU A 369 -13.62 -5.06 -6.89
N LEU A 370 -12.92 -5.40 -5.82
CA LEU A 370 -12.38 -6.73 -5.55
C LEU A 370 -13.20 -7.41 -4.47
N ALA A 371 -13.88 -8.50 -4.81
CA ALA A 371 -14.55 -9.39 -3.86
C ALA A 371 -13.64 -10.59 -3.56
N MET A 372 -13.21 -10.71 -2.31
CA MET A 372 -12.22 -11.69 -1.85
C MET A 372 -12.84 -12.62 -0.81
N PRO A 373 -13.52 -13.71 -1.23
CA PRO A 373 -14.17 -14.62 -0.30
C PRO A 373 -13.16 -15.46 0.51
N ASP A 374 -13.52 -15.79 1.75
CA ASP A 374 -12.74 -16.65 2.65
C ASP A 374 -12.99 -18.15 2.39
N ILE A 375 -12.88 -18.54 1.13
CA ILE A 375 -13.01 -19.94 0.68
C ILE A 375 -11.64 -20.61 0.52
N PRO A 376 -11.59 -21.96 0.51
CA PRO A 376 -10.39 -22.68 0.13
C PRO A 376 -9.86 -22.17 -1.20
N LYS A 377 -8.55 -21.96 -1.26
CA LYS A 377 -7.89 -21.43 -2.44
C LYS A 377 -8.07 -22.39 -3.62
N GLY A 378 -8.07 -21.83 -4.84
CA GLY A 378 -8.02 -22.60 -6.08
C GLY A 378 -6.72 -23.43 -6.19
N ALA A 379 -6.50 -24.03 -7.36
CA ALA A 379 -5.30 -24.80 -7.62
C ALA A 379 -4.04 -23.92 -7.45
N HIS A 380 -3.15 -24.30 -6.52
CA HIS A 380 -1.85 -23.64 -6.32
C HIS A 380 -0.74 -24.67 -6.19
N GLY A 381 0.45 -24.32 -6.70
CA GLY A 381 1.65 -25.17 -6.57
C GLY A 381 1.49 -26.48 -7.33
N LYS A 382 1.56 -27.62 -6.63
CA LYS A 382 1.45 -28.95 -7.27
C LYS A 382 0.13 -29.15 -8.02
N ARG A 383 -1.00 -28.69 -7.44
CA ARG A 383 -2.30 -28.80 -8.11
C ARG A 383 -2.39 -27.93 -9.36
N GLU A 384 -1.70 -26.78 -9.38
CA GLU A 384 -1.67 -25.89 -10.55
C GLU A 384 -0.88 -26.53 -11.69
N LEU A 385 0.27 -27.15 -11.37
CA LEU A 385 1.04 -27.95 -12.34
C LEU A 385 0.19 -29.04 -12.99
N ASP A 386 -0.58 -29.78 -12.19
CA ASP A 386 -1.44 -30.85 -12.69
C ASP A 386 -2.54 -30.30 -13.62
N VAL A 387 -3.06 -29.10 -13.37
CA VAL A 387 -4.07 -28.45 -14.21
C VAL A 387 -3.51 -28.08 -15.59
N PHE A 388 -2.32 -27.48 -15.67
CA PHE A 388 -1.70 -27.19 -16.97
C PHE A 388 -1.48 -28.47 -17.78
N GLY A 389 -0.96 -29.54 -17.15
CA GLY A 389 -0.77 -30.82 -17.83
C GLY A 389 -2.07 -31.51 -18.26
N THR A 390 -3.18 -31.29 -17.55
CA THR A 390 -4.47 -31.93 -17.83
C THR A 390 -5.27 -31.19 -18.91
N PHE A 391 -5.20 -29.86 -18.92
CA PHE A 391 -6.09 -29.01 -19.73
C PHE A 391 -5.38 -28.28 -20.88
N CYS A 392 -4.06 -28.43 -21.02
CA CYS A 392 -3.32 -27.93 -22.19
C CYS A 392 -2.96 -29.09 -23.14
N PRO A 393 -2.98 -28.87 -24.46
CA PRO A 393 -3.31 -27.60 -25.13
C PRO A 393 -4.81 -27.30 -25.10
N VAL A 394 -5.16 -26.00 -25.05
CA VAL A 394 -6.56 -25.55 -25.17
C VAL A 394 -7.02 -25.51 -26.64
N PRO A 395 -8.34 -25.47 -26.92
CA PRO A 395 -8.85 -25.42 -28.30
C PRO A 395 -8.41 -24.17 -29.07
N ARG A 396 -8.02 -24.36 -30.35
CA ARG A 396 -7.47 -23.30 -31.20
C ARG A 396 -8.49 -22.24 -31.58
N ASP A 397 -9.74 -22.63 -31.75
CA ASP A 397 -10.87 -21.75 -32.03
C ASP A 397 -11.16 -20.83 -30.84
N GLU A 398 -11.09 -21.35 -29.60
CA GLU A 398 -11.20 -20.53 -28.40
C GLU A 398 -10.03 -19.53 -28.28
N VAL A 399 -8.79 -19.94 -28.61
CA VAL A 399 -7.63 -19.01 -28.65
C VAL A 399 -7.79 -17.96 -29.76
N ALA A 400 -8.28 -18.33 -30.93
CA ALA A 400 -8.51 -17.40 -32.03
C ALA A 400 -9.57 -16.34 -31.67
N GLU A 401 -10.64 -16.75 -30.99
CA GLU A 401 -11.64 -15.83 -30.47
C GLU A 401 -11.07 -14.94 -29.37
N LEU A 402 -10.33 -15.52 -28.42
CA LEU A 402 -9.68 -14.78 -27.33
C LEU A 402 -8.74 -13.69 -27.87
N CYS A 403 -7.92 -14.02 -28.86
CA CYS A 403 -7.06 -13.04 -29.52
C CYS A 403 -7.86 -11.90 -30.17
N ARG A 404 -9.05 -12.18 -30.73
CA ARG A 404 -9.93 -11.14 -31.28
C ARG A 404 -10.54 -10.27 -30.18
N GLU A 405 -10.99 -10.85 -29.08
CA GLU A 405 -11.49 -10.07 -27.93
C GLU A 405 -10.39 -9.14 -27.39
N ILE A 406 -9.15 -9.62 -27.30
CA ILE A 406 -8.02 -8.80 -26.82
C ILE A 406 -7.67 -7.69 -27.83
N LEU A 407 -7.40 -8.04 -29.09
CA LEU A 407 -6.87 -7.11 -30.10
C LEU A 407 -7.90 -6.13 -30.65
N VAL A 408 -9.13 -6.60 -30.85
CA VAL A 408 -10.17 -5.84 -31.57
C VAL A 408 -11.16 -5.19 -30.61
N ARG A 409 -11.25 -5.66 -29.35
CA ARG A 409 -12.18 -5.09 -28.36
C ARG A 409 -11.47 -4.48 -27.15
N MET A 410 -10.75 -5.28 -26.35
CA MET A 410 -10.14 -4.80 -25.09
C MET A 410 -9.15 -3.67 -25.30
N ILE A 411 -8.20 -3.83 -26.24
CA ILE A 411 -7.16 -2.82 -26.49
C ILE A 411 -7.79 -1.49 -26.95
N PRO A 412 -8.62 -1.45 -28.02
CA PRO A 412 -9.29 -0.22 -28.42
C PRO A 412 -10.14 0.39 -27.30
N ALA A 413 -10.89 -0.42 -26.55
CA ALA A 413 -11.75 0.06 -25.47
C ALA A 413 -10.97 0.78 -24.37
N VAL A 414 -9.76 0.32 -24.02
CA VAL A 414 -8.88 1.04 -23.08
C VAL A 414 -8.40 2.36 -23.67
N LEU A 415 -7.98 2.36 -24.95
CA LEU A 415 -7.42 3.54 -25.61
C LEU A 415 -8.47 4.63 -25.91
N GLU A 416 -9.73 4.22 -26.10
CA GLU A 416 -10.88 5.10 -26.38
C GLU A 416 -11.72 5.39 -25.14
N GLU A 417 -11.31 4.87 -23.97
CA GLU A 417 -12.00 4.98 -22.68
C GLU A 417 -13.43 4.41 -22.66
N ASP A 418 -13.72 3.44 -23.54
CA ASP A 418 -15.02 2.76 -23.66
C ASP A 418 -15.16 1.63 -22.63
N LEU A 419 -15.69 1.98 -21.46
CA LEU A 419 -15.89 1.04 -20.35
C LEU A 419 -16.85 -0.11 -20.70
N GLU A 420 -17.91 0.15 -21.47
CA GLU A 420 -18.94 -0.83 -21.86
C GLU A 420 -18.37 -1.92 -22.77
N SER A 421 -17.60 -1.50 -23.78
CA SER A 421 -16.89 -2.42 -24.68
C SER A 421 -15.84 -3.23 -23.90
N PHE A 422 -15.11 -2.60 -22.98
CA PHE A 422 -14.12 -3.30 -22.16
C PHE A 422 -14.76 -4.36 -21.26
N GLY A 423 -15.84 -4.01 -20.55
CA GLY A 423 -16.55 -4.94 -19.68
C GLY A 423 -17.20 -6.10 -20.43
N THR A 424 -17.75 -5.84 -21.63
CA THR A 424 -18.26 -6.88 -22.53
C THR A 424 -17.17 -7.89 -22.88
N ALA A 425 -15.96 -7.42 -23.23
CA ALA A 425 -14.83 -8.28 -23.52
C ALA A 425 -14.40 -9.09 -22.28
N VAL A 426 -14.30 -8.44 -21.12
CA VAL A 426 -13.96 -9.10 -19.84
C VAL A 426 -14.90 -10.25 -19.53
N ASN A 427 -16.22 -10.05 -19.72
CA ASN A 427 -17.23 -11.08 -19.51
C ASN A 427 -17.02 -12.25 -20.48
N ARG A 428 -16.80 -11.98 -21.77
CA ARG A 428 -16.59 -13.03 -22.78
C ARG A 428 -15.33 -13.85 -22.53
N VAL A 429 -14.24 -13.20 -22.11
CA VAL A 429 -12.97 -13.86 -21.77
C VAL A 429 -13.15 -14.93 -20.69
N GLN A 430 -14.13 -14.82 -19.79
CA GLN A 430 -14.36 -15.81 -18.74
C GLN A 430 -14.78 -17.20 -19.28
N GLU A 431 -15.21 -17.26 -20.54
CA GLU A 431 -15.75 -18.46 -21.19
C GLU A 431 -14.84 -19.05 -22.26
N LEU A 432 -13.62 -18.51 -22.42
CA LEU A 432 -12.68 -18.89 -23.48
C LEU A 432 -11.37 -19.44 -22.92
N GLY A 433 -10.79 -20.38 -23.68
CA GLY A 433 -9.44 -20.88 -23.49
C GLY A 433 -9.21 -21.41 -22.08
N PHE A 434 -8.06 -21.07 -21.52
CA PHE A 434 -7.69 -21.56 -20.19
C PHE A 434 -8.44 -20.83 -19.06
N LYS A 435 -8.94 -19.61 -19.29
CA LYS A 435 -9.74 -18.91 -18.29
C LYS A 435 -11.05 -19.66 -17.99
N LYS A 436 -11.69 -20.23 -19.01
CA LYS A 436 -12.84 -21.12 -18.85
C LYS A 436 -12.54 -22.28 -17.89
N VAL A 437 -11.34 -22.85 -17.99
CA VAL A 437 -10.85 -23.91 -17.08
C VAL A 437 -10.63 -23.36 -15.68
N GLU A 438 -9.95 -22.22 -15.53
CA GLU A 438 -9.75 -21.56 -14.23
C GLU A 438 -11.10 -21.33 -13.52
N VAL A 439 -12.09 -20.76 -14.21
CA VAL A 439 -13.46 -20.53 -13.69
C VAL A 439 -14.18 -21.86 -13.40
N GLY A 440 -13.95 -22.89 -14.21
CA GLY A 440 -14.54 -24.22 -14.04
C GLY A 440 -14.06 -24.97 -12.80
N LEU A 441 -12.84 -24.70 -12.34
CA LEU A 441 -12.22 -25.37 -11.19
C LEU A 441 -12.47 -24.65 -9.85
N GLN A 442 -13.03 -23.45 -9.87
CA GLN A 442 -13.31 -22.69 -8.66
C GLN A 442 -14.56 -23.17 -7.93
N HIS A 443 -14.69 -22.76 -6.67
CA HIS A 443 -15.91 -22.93 -5.88
C HIS A 443 -17.11 -22.28 -6.61
N PRO A 444 -18.31 -22.89 -6.61
CA PRO A 444 -19.49 -22.34 -7.30
C PRO A 444 -19.83 -20.88 -6.94
N LEU A 445 -19.56 -20.49 -5.70
CA LEU A 445 -19.68 -19.11 -5.20
C LEU A 445 -18.96 -18.08 -6.08
N ILE A 446 -17.86 -18.43 -6.74
CA ILE A 446 -17.15 -17.52 -7.65
C ILE A 446 -18.01 -17.14 -8.86
N ARG A 447 -18.77 -18.09 -9.42
CA ARG A 447 -19.69 -17.79 -10.52
C ARG A 447 -20.85 -16.93 -10.05
N SER A 448 -21.43 -17.27 -8.89
CA SER A 448 -22.48 -16.47 -8.27
C SER A 448 -22.01 -15.04 -7.99
N LEU A 449 -20.78 -14.85 -7.49
CA LEU A 449 -20.21 -13.51 -7.32
C LEU A 449 -20.15 -12.74 -8.64
N MET A 450 -19.60 -13.33 -9.70
CA MET A 450 -19.53 -12.66 -11.00
C MET A 450 -20.92 -12.30 -11.54
N GLU A 451 -21.92 -13.18 -11.36
CA GLU A 451 -23.30 -12.97 -11.82
C GLU A 451 -23.99 -11.87 -11.01
N GLU A 452 -23.98 -11.94 -9.69
CA GLU A 452 -24.66 -10.99 -8.81
C GLU A 452 -24.05 -9.60 -8.89
N MET A 453 -22.71 -9.49 -9.01
CA MET A 453 -22.05 -8.20 -9.18
C MET A 453 -22.44 -7.52 -10.50
N ARG A 454 -22.61 -8.28 -11.59
CA ARG A 454 -23.13 -7.74 -12.86
C ARG A 454 -24.58 -7.33 -12.75
N SER A 455 -25.42 -8.16 -12.12
CA SER A 455 -26.83 -7.84 -11.86
C SER A 455 -26.99 -6.56 -11.02
N ALA A 456 -26.01 -6.27 -10.14
CA ALA A 456 -25.95 -5.07 -9.32
C ALA A 456 -25.33 -3.84 -10.03
N GLY A 457 -24.99 -3.95 -11.33
CA GLY A 457 -24.56 -2.81 -12.15
C GLY A 457 -23.07 -2.81 -12.55
N ALA A 458 -22.31 -3.87 -12.30
CA ALA A 458 -20.97 -3.99 -12.86
C ALA A 458 -21.02 -4.18 -14.37
N VAL A 459 -20.26 -3.36 -15.12
CA VAL A 459 -20.17 -3.44 -16.58
C VAL A 459 -19.44 -4.73 -17.03
N GLY A 460 -18.45 -5.14 -16.24
CA GLY A 460 -17.77 -6.42 -16.40
C GLY A 460 -17.41 -7.02 -15.04
N ALA A 461 -17.44 -8.35 -14.95
CA ALA A 461 -16.95 -9.08 -13.79
C ALA A 461 -16.18 -10.33 -14.20
N GLY A 462 -15.05 -10.59 -13.56
CA GLY A 462 -14.17 -11.69 -13.92
C GLY A 462 -13.34 -12.23 -12.76
N LEU A 463 -12.70 -13.38 -12.99
CA LEU A 463 -11.82 -14.06 -12.06
C LEU A 463 -10.35 -13.66 -12.29
N SER A 464 -9.63 -13.26 -11.24
CA SER A 464 -8.20 -12.95 -11.37
C SER A 464 -7.31 -14.18 -11.18
N SER A 465 -6.76 -14.69 -12.30
CA SER A 465 -5.97 -15.94 -12.35
C SER A 465 -6.64 -17.12 -11.60
N PHE A 466 -5.87 -17.91 -10.84
CA PHE A 466 -6.34 -19.05 -10.04
C PHE A 466 -6.81 -18.70 -8.63
N GLY A 467 -6.67 -17.45 -8.22
CA GLY A 467 -7.12 -17.03 -6.89
C GLY A 467 -8.62 -16.78 -6.85
N PRO A 468 -9.26 -16.87 -5.67
CA PRO A 468 -10.71 -16.70 -5.53
C PRO A 468 -11.20 -15.24 -5.69
N THR A 469 -10.32 -14.27 -5.99
CA THR A 469 -10.76 -12.87 -6.15
C THR A 469 -11.56 -12.70 -7.43
N VAL A 470 -12.80 -12.26 -7.27
CA VAL A 470 -13.63 -11.74 -8.35
C VAL A 470 -13.45 -10.23 -8.41
N TYR A 471 -13.14 -9.70 -9.57
CA TYR A 471 -13.11 -8.26 -9.81
C TYR A 471 -14.34 -7.83 -10.60
N ALA A 472 -14.84 -6.64 -10.32
CA ALA A 472 -15.82 -5.93 -11.12
C ALA A 472 -15.27 -4.58 -11.57
N ILE A 473 -15.79 -4.08 -12.69
CA ILE A 473 -15.39 -2.82 -13.31
C ILE A 473 -16.63 -1.92 -13.44
N VAL A 474 -16.50 -0.67 -13.02
CA VAL A 474 -17.57 0.33 -13.04
C VAL A 474 -16.97 1.74 -13.18
N ASP A 475 -17.75 2.72 -13.61
CA ASP A 475 -17.35 4.14 -13.66
C ASP A 475 -17.58 4.85 -12.31
N SER A 476 -18.68 4.50 -11.62
CA SER A 476 -19.14 5.14 -10.40
C SER A 476 -20.14 4.24 -9.65
N GLY A 477 -20.61 4.64 -8.46
CA GLY A 477 -21.77 3.97 -7.85
C GLY A 477 -21.53 2.54 -7.34
N THR A 478 -20.37 2.25 -6.75
CA THR A 478 -19.99 0.89 -6.30
C THR A 478 -20.84 0.30 -5.16
N ARG A 479 -21.75 1.06 -4.54
CA ARG A 479 -22.44 0.66 -3.29
C ARG A 479 -23.29 -0.60 -3.47
N ASP A 480 -24.08 -0.68 -4.54
CA ASP A 480 -24.97 -1.82 -4.78
C ASP A 480 -24.17 -3.08 -5.11
N ILE A 481 -23.08 -2.93 -5.88
CA ILE A 481 -22.15 -4.02 -6.21
C ILE A 481 -21.44 -4.53 -4.94
N GLN A 482 -21.01 -3.63 -4.06
CA GLN A 482 -20.42 -3.99 -2.76
C GLN A 482 -21.43 -4.77 -1.90
N ALA A 483 -22.67 -4.28 -1.81
CA ALA A 483 -23.72 -4.95 -1.05
C ALA A 483 -24.03 -6.35 -1.60
N ALA A 484 -24.13 -6.48 -2.93
CA ALA A 484 -24.35 -7.77 -3.58
C ALA A 484 -23.19 -8.75 -3.34
N ALA A 485 -21.94 -8.30 -3.47
CA ALA A 485 -20.77 -9.13 -3.20
C ALA A 485 -20.73 -9.59 -1.73
N MET A 486 -20.97 -8.69 -0.78
CA MET A 486 -21.02 -9.01 0.66
C MET A 486 -22.15 -9.99 0.98
N GLU A 487 -23.30 -9.85 0.31
CA GLU A 487 -24.43 -10.76 0.47
C GLU A 487 -24.09 -12.19 0.02
N VAL A 488 -23.50 -12.34 -1.16
CA VAL A 488 -23.07 -13.64 -1.68
C VAL A 488 -22.02 -14.29 -0.78
N MET A 489 -21.14 -13.48 -0.16
CA MET A 489 -20.09 -13.96 0.74
C MET A 489 -20.55 -14.14 2.19
N ARG A 490 -21.80 -13.84 2.54
CA ARG A 490 -22.29 -13.80 3.93
C ARG A 490 -21.94 -15.05 4.75
N ASP A 491 -22.09 -16.24 4.15
CA ASP A 491 -21.89 -17.52 4.86
C ASP A 491 -20.41 -17.93 4.96
N VAL A 492 -19.56 -17.45 4.06
CA VAL A 492 -18.14 -17.82 3.99
C VAL A 492 -17.23 -16.75 4.59
N GLY A 493 -17.72 -15.52 4.75
CA GLY A 493 -16.91 -14.36 5.06
C GLY A 493 -16.05 -13.91 3.88
N GLY A 494 -15.40 -12.77 4.03
CA GLY A 494 -14.53 -12.20 3.02
C GLY A 494 -14.43 -10.69 3.14
N GLU A 495 -13.71 -10.11 2.19
CA GLU A 495 -13.46 -8.67 2.13
C GLU A 495 -13.85 -8.13 0.76
N VAL A 496 -14.40 -6.91 0.75
CA VAL A 496 -14.62 -6.14 -0.47
C VAL A 496 -13.76 -4.89 -0.44
N VAL A 497 -12.93 -4.71 -1.46
CA VAL A 497 -12.05 -3.55 -1.62
C VAL A 497 -12.43 -2.79 -2.88
N VAL A 498 -12.74 -1.51 -2.74
CA VAL A 498 -12.87 -0.60 -3.88
C VAL A 498 -11.53 0.09 -4.10
N THR A 499 -11.03 0.04 -5.33
CA THR A 499 -9.75 0.61 -5.70
C THR A 499 -9.81 1.26 -7.08
N ARG A 500 -8.71 1.91 -7.44
CA ARG A 500 -8.52 2.61 -8.71
C ARG A 500 -7.44 1.92 -9.54
N PRO A 501 -7.51 2.08 -10.87
CA PRO A 501 -6.37 1.75 -11.71
C PRO A 501 -5.13 2.53 -11.27
N ARG A 502 -3.97 1.92 -11.47
CA ARG A 502 -2.68 2.54 -11.17
C ARG A 502 -1.77 2.50 -12.40
N ASN A 503 -1.57 3.67 -13.00
CA ASN A 503 -0.72 3.89 -14.18
C ASN A 503 0.75 4.19 -13.83
N SER A 504 1.20 3.68 -12.68
CA SER A 504 2.59 3.78 -12.25
C SER A 504 3.04 2.48 -11.60
N GLY A 505 4.32 2.16 -11.71
CA GLY A 505 4.90 0.98 -11.11
C GLY A 505 5.07 1.09 -9.58
N ALA A 506 6.00 0.28 -9.08
CA ALA A 506 6.49 0.38 -7.72
C ALA A 506 7.15 1.74 -7.48
N ARG A 507 6.90 2.31 -6.31
CA ARG A 507 7.49 3.56 -5.87
C ARG A 507 8.56 3.26 -4.83
N THR A 508 9.66 3.97 -4.91
CA THR A 508 10.76 3.85 -3.95
C THR A 508 11.04 5.21 -3.33
N ARG A 509 11.30 5.23 -2.02
CA ARG A 509 11.91 6.40 -1.36
C ARG A 509 13.08 5.96 -0.49
N SER A 510 14.12 6.77 -0.45
CA SER A 510 15.14 6.68 0.60
C SER A 510 14.64 7.48 1.80
N ALA A 511 14.84 6.93 2.99
CA ALA A 511 14.49 7.57 4.26
C ALA A 511 15.68 7.60 5.22
#